data_AF-A0A535BR16-F1
#
_entry.id   AF-A0A535BR16-F1
#
_cell.length_a   1.000
_cell.length_b   1.000
_cell.length_c   1.000
_cell.angle_alpha   90.00
_cell.angle_beta   90.00
_cell.angle_gamma   90.00
#
_symmetry.space_group_name_H-M   'P 1'
#
loop_
_entity.id
_entity.type
_entity.pdbx_description
1 polymer ?
#
loop_
_entity_poly.entity_id
_entity_poly.type
_entity_poly.pdbx_seq_one_letter_code
_entity_poly.pdbx_strand_id
1 'polypeptide(L)'
;MPESRGHFGRRVNRALDDPILQKALTDAMIGLRGRRNKAFESFDFAGGRAELKRRRLANLERLPELLDQFTQRLAAVGGVVHLAKDAAEAR
;
A
#
# COMPACT_ATOMS: atom_id res chain seq x y z
N MET A 1 -8.21 19.17 23.82
CA MET A 1 -9.35 18.22 23.92
C MET A 1 -9.49 17.51 22.60
N PRO A 2 -9.34 16.17 22.53
CA PRO A 2 -9.58 15.43 21.30
C PRO A 2 -11.08 15.44 20.95
N GLU A 3 -11.39 15.56 19.65
CA GLU A 3 -12.76 15.61 19.15
C GLU A 3 -13.51 14.29 19.43
N SER A 4 -14.81 14.36 19.75
CA SER A 4 -15.62 13.16 19.94
C SER A 4 -15.96 12.50 18.60
N ARG A 5 -16.06 11.17 18.58
CA ARG A 5 -16.42 10.39 17.36
C ARG A 5 -17.69 10.88 16.66
N GLY A 6 -18.72 11.24 17.44
CA GLY A 6 -19.99 11.74 16.88
C GLY A 6 -19.88 13.15 16.30
N HIS A 7 -19.03 14.01 16.87
CA HIS A 7 -18.76 15.33 16.29
C HIS A 7 -17.94 15.21 15.01
N PHE A 8 -16.92 14.35 15.01
CA PHE A 8 -16.13 14.03 13.83
C PHE A 8 -17.01 13.50 12.69
N GLY A 9 -17.87 12.50 12.97
CA GLY A 9 -18.76 11.91 11.97
C GLY A 9 -19.72 12.92 11.34
N ARG A 10 -20.34 13.80 12.15
CA ARG A 10 -21.23 14.85 11.64
C ARG A 10 -20.49 15.86 10.75
N ARG A 11 -19.27 16.24 11.14
CA ARG A 11 -18.44 17.19 10.39
C ARG A 11 -17.98 16.60 9.05
N VAL A 12 -17.60 15.32 9.04
CA VAL A 12 -17.27 14.56 7.83
C VAL A 12 -18.49 14.48 6.91
N ASN A 13 -19.64 14.04 7.41
CA ASN A 13 -20.85 13.92 6.57
C ASN A 13 -21.25 15.27 5.96
N ARG A 14 -21.20 16.35 6.74
CA ARG A 14 -21.47 17.70 6.21
C ARG A 14 -20.50 18.11 5.10
N ALA A 15 -19.22 17.78 5.23
CA ALA A 15 -18.22 18.07 4.19
C ALA A 15 -18.42 17.17 2.95
N LEU A 16 -18.85 15.93 3.15
CA LEU A 16 -19.20 15.02 2.06
C LEU A 16 -20.45 15.47 1.31
N ASP A 17 -21.43 16.06 1.99
CA ASP A 17 -22.68 16.55 1.39
C ASP A 17 -22.54 17.94 0.74
N ASP A 18 -21.38 18.60 0.87
CA ASP A 18 -21.15 19.91 0.29
C ASP A 18 -20.91 19.81 -1.24
N PRO A 19 -21.82 20.35 -2.08
CA PRO A 19 -21.72 20.21 -3.54
C PRO A 19 -20.51 20.95 -4.13
N ILE A 20 -20.02 22.00 -3.47
CA ILE A 20 -18.82 22.75 -3.90
C ILE A 20 -17.59 21.89 -3.63
N LEU A 21 -17.49 21.25 -2.46
CA LEU A 21 -16.38 20.36 -2.13
C LEU A 21 -16.37 19.11 -3.01
N GLN A 22 -17.55 18.51 -3.25
CA GLN A 22 -17.67 17.37 -4.16
C GLN A 22 -17.20 17.73 -5.59
N LYS A 23 -17.60 18.89 -6.10
CA LYS A 23 -17.18 19.37 -7.42
C LYS A 23 -15.67 19.64 -7.46
N ALA A 24 -15.14 20.36 -6.48
CA ALA A 24 -13.72 20.68 -6.40
C ALA A 24 -12.85 19.41 -6.33
N LEU A 25 -13.27 18.40 -5.57
CA LEU A 25 -12.60 17.11 -5.51
C LEU A 25 -12.64 16.39 -6.86
N THR A 26 -13.80 16.36 -7.52
CA THR A 26 -13.96 15.73 -8.83
C THR A 26 -13.06 16.38 -9.88
N ASP A 27 -13.04 17.71 -9.93
CA ASP A 27 -12.21 18.49 -10.85
C ASP A 27 -10.71 18.27 -10.58
N ALA A 28 -10.30 18.25 -9.30
CA ALA A 28 -8.91 17.96 -8.92
C ALA A 28 -8.47 16.54 -9.31
N MET A 29 -9.37 15.55 -9.23
CA MET A 29 -9.07 14.16 -9.60
C MET A 29 -8.81 13.99 -11.10
N ILE A 30 -9.37 14.83 -11.96
CA ILE A 30 -9.07 14.82 -13.40
C ILE A 30 -7.59 15.13 -13.62
N GLY A 31 -7.09 16.21 -13.00
CA GLY A 31 -5.69 16.59 -13.08
C GLY A 31 -4.76 15.54 -12.47
N LEU A 32 -5.14 14.95 -11.34
CA LEU A 32 -4.37 13.89 -10.69
C LEU A 32 -4.28 12.63 -11.56
N ARG A 33 -5.39 12.21 -12.18
CA ARG A 33 -5.40 11.07 -13.13
C ARG A 33 -4.52 11.34 -14.34
N GLY A 34 -4.56 12.56 -14.89
CA GLY A 34 -3.68 12.97 -16.00
C GLY A 34 -2.20 12.86 -15.63
N ARG A 35 -1.80 13.41 -14.47
CA ARG A 35 -0.41 13.30 -13.99
C ARG A 35 0.01 11.86 -13.72
N ARG A 36 -0.89 11.05 -13.14
CA ARG A 36 -0.65 9.62 -12.92
C ARG A 36 -0.40 8.90 -14.24
N ASN A 37 -1.28 9.07 -15.22
CA ASN A 37 -1.12 8.41 -16.52
C ASN A 37 0.21 8.83 -17.19
N LYS A 38 0.51 10.13 -17.19
CA LYS A 38 1.79 10.65 -17.72
C LYS A 38 3.01 10.06 -17.01
N ALA A 39 2.97 9.92 -15.69
CA ALA A 39 4.05 9.31 -14.92
C ALA A 39 4.30 7.84 -15.33
N PHE A 40 3.27 7.15 -15.81
CA PHE A 40 3.34 5.74 -16.22
C PHE A 40 3.48 5.51 -17.73
N GLU A 41 3.44 6.54 -18.57
CA GLU A 41 3.61 6.41 -20.03
C GLU A 41 4.96 5.81 -20.42
N SER A 42 6.00 6.07 -19.63
CA SER A 42 7.35 5.53 -19.85
C SER A 42 7.57 4.13 -19.26
N PHE A 43 6.60 3.59 -18.52
CA PHE A 43 6.76 2.31 -17.85
C PHE A 43 6.43 1.14 -18.79
N ASP A 44 7.41 0.25 -18.97
CA ASP A 44 7.15 -1.08 -19.52
C ASP A 44 6.56 -2.00 -18.44
N PHE A 45 5.25 -1.98 -18.32
CA PHE A 45 4.54 -2.85 -17.38
C PHE A 45 4.67 -4.34 -17.74
N ALA A 46 4.79 -4.69 -19.02
CA ALA A 46 4.90 -6.08 -19.43
C ALA A 46 6.27 -6.65 -19.04
N GLY A 47 7.35 -5.94 -19.37
CA GLY A 47 8.70 -6.27 -18.94
C GLY A 47 8.85 -6.23 -17.42
N GLY A 48 8.25 -5.25 -16.74
CA GLY A 48 8.23 -5.18 -15.28
C GLY A 48 7.58 -6.41 -14.64
N ARG A 49 6.42 -6.86 -15.16
CA ARG A 49 5.77 -8.10 -14.68
C ARG A 49 6.61 -9.34 -14.95
N ALA A 50 7.23 -9.43 -16.14
CA ALA A 50 8.09 -10.55 -16.49
C ALA A 50 9.32 -10.61 -15.58
N GLU A 51 9.95 -9.47 -15.29
CA GLU A 51 11.08 -9.36 -14.40
C GLU A 51 10.72 -9.73 -12.95
N LEU A 52 9.59 -9.22 -12.44
CA LEU A 52 9.09 -9.62 -11.12
C LEU A 52 8.85 -11.14 -11.04
N LYS A 53 8.29 -11.74 -12.10
CA LYS A 53 8.10 -13.20 -12.16
C LYS A 53 9.43 -13.93 -12.12
N ARG A 54 10.45 -13.47 -12.88
CA ARG A 54 11.79 -14.07 -12.87
C ARG A 54 12.42 -14.01 -11.48
N ARG A 55 12.41 -12.85 -10.83
CA ARG A 55 12.94 -12.68 -9.47
C ARG A 55 12.21 -13.56 -8.46
N ARG A 56 10.88 -13.62 -8.55
CA ARG A 56 10.08 -14.50 -7.69
C ARG A 56 10.53 -15.94 -7.83
N LEU A 57 10.66 -16.44 -9.06
CA LEU A 57 11.08 -17.83 -9.32
C LEU A 57 12.51 -18.09 -8.81
N ALA A 58 13.46 -17.19 -9.09
CA ALA A 58 14.83 -17.30 -8.60
C ALA A 58 14.94 -17.28 -7.07
N ASN A 59 14.00 -16.63 -6.39
CA ASN A 59 13.97 -16.57 -4.94
C ASN A 59 13.34 -17.80 -4.29
N LEU A 60 12.55 -18.61 -5.00
CA LEU A 60 11.87 -19.78 -4.42
C LEU A 60 12.86 -20.78 -3.83
N GLU A 61 13.96 -21.02 -4.53
CA GLU A 61 15.03 -21.93 -4.09
C GLU A 61 15.83 -21.37 -2.91
N ARG A 62 15.76 -20.05 -2.68
CA ARG A 62 16.51 -19.32 -1.66
C ARG A 62 15.65 -18.87 -0.48
N LEU A 63 14.40 -19.34 -0.39
CA LEU A 63 13.46 -18.89 0.65
C LEU A 63 14.00 -19.02 2.08
N PRO A 64 14.67 -20.12 2.49
CA PRO A 64 15.27 -20.22 3.82
C PRO A 64 16.31 -19.11 4.09
N GLU A 65 17.27 -18.94 3.16
CA GLU A 65 18.32 -17.92 3.25
C GLU A 65 17.73 -16.50 3.33
N LEU A 66 16.73 -16.20 2.49
CA LEU A 66 16.08 -14.90 2.44
C LEU A 66 15.28 -14.61 3.71
N LEU A 67 14.65 -15.63 4.31
CA LEU A 67 13.94 -15.51 5.59
C LEU A 67 14.92 -15.21 6.72
N ASP A 68 16.08 -15.86 6.76
CA ASP A 68 17.12 -15.59 7.75
C ASP A 68 17.64 -14.16 7.64
N GLN A 69 17.96 -13.71 6.41
CA GLN A 69 18.40 -12.34 6.16
C GLN A 69 17.34 -11.31 6.57
N PHE A 70 16.07 -11.59 6.27
CA PHE A 70 14.96 -10.73 6.67
C PHE A 70 14.87 -10.64 8.20
N THR A 71 14.94 -11.78 8.87
CA THR A 71 14.85 -11.88 10.34
C THR A 71 15.96 -11.09 11.01
N GLN A 72 17.21 -11.24 10.54
CA GLN A 72 18.36 -10.51 11.07
C GLN A 72 18.22 -8.99 10.88
N ARG A 73 17.83 -8.55 9.68
CA ARG A 73 17.66 -7.12 9.38
C ARG A 73 16.50 -6.50 10.17
N LEU A 74 15.41 -7.26 10.37
CA LEU A 74 14.27 -6.79 11.13
C LEU A 74 14.61 -6.67 12.62
N ALA A 75 15.32 -7.65 13.18
CA ALA A 75 15.80 -7.60 14.56
C ALA A 75 16.73 -6.41 14.80
N ALA A 76 17.58 -6.06 13.83
CA ALA A 76 18.49 -4.91 13.93
C ALA A 76 17.77 -3.55 14.08
N VAL A 77 16.52 -3.46 13.64
CA VAL A 77 15.68 -2.26 13.81
C VAL A 77 14.64 -2.41 14.93
N GLY A 78 14.81 -3.41 15.81
CA GLY A 78 13.94 -3.67 16.96
C GLY A 78 12.63 -4.38 16.62
N GLY A 79 12.50 -4.92 15.41
CA GLY A 79 11.32 -5.71 15.02
C GLY A 79 11.44 -7.18 15.44
N VAL A 80 10.29 -7.87 15.46
CA VAL A 80 10.18 -9.28 15.84
C VAL A 80 9.50 -10.05 14.70
N VAL A 81 10.05 -11.22 14.36
CA VAL A 81 9.44 -12.14 13.39
C VAL A 81 8.60 -13.16 14.13
N HIS A 82 7.35 -13.30 13.70
CA HIS A 82 6.46 -14.38 14.13
C HIS A 82 6.25 -15.34 12.95
N LEU A 83 6.66 -16.60 13.12
CA LEU A 83 6.46 -17.63 12.12
C LEU A 83 5.14 -18.36 12.43
N ALA A 84 4.31 -18.49 11.41
CA ALA A 84 3.06 -19.24 11.45
C ALA A 84 3.07 -20.23 10.30
N LYS A 85 2.67 -21.47 10.59
CA LYS A 85 2.57 -22.53 9.58
C LYS A 85 1.34 -22.33 8.67
N ASP A 86 0.28 -21.74 9.22
CA ASP A 86 -0.97 -21.47 8.54
C ASP A 86 -1.65 -20.19 9.02
N ALA A 87 -2.80 -19.88 8.43
CA ALA A 87 -3.56 -18.68 8.75
C ALA A 87 -4.22 -18.71 10.15
N ALA A 88 -4.40 -19.89 10.75
CA ALA A 88 -4.97 -20.00 12.10
C ALA A 88 -3.92 -19.62 13.15
N GLU A 89 -2.66 -20.02 12.95
CA GLU A 89 -1.52 -19.64 13.80
C GLU A 89 -1.11 -18.16 13.66
N ALA A 90 -1.50 -17.48 12.58
CA ALA A 90 -1.12 -16.09 12.31
C ALA A 90 -2.05 -15.02 12.92
N ARG A 91 -3.09 -15.41 13.66
CA ARG A 91 -4.07 -14.51 14.29
C ARG A 91 -3.64 -14.08 15.68
#